data_AF-R8HFC5-F1
#
_entry.id   AF-R8HFC5-F1
#
_cell.length_a   1.000
_cell.length_b   1.000
_cell.length_c   1.000
_cell.angle_alpha   90.00
_cell.angle_beta   90.00
_cell.angle_gamma   90.00
#
_symmetry.space_group_name_H-M   'P 1'
#
loop_
_entity.id
_entity.type
_entity.pdbx_description
1 polymer ?
#
loop_
_entity_poly.entity_id
_entity_poly.type
_entity_poly.pdbx_seq_one_letter_code
_entity_poly.pdbx_strand_id
1 'polypeptide(L)' 'MELKSEIYTPKIVADRLGLTPDLLKVWSNEFNIQTERSQGGHRRYSKENIEELKAIKEKIQVQKWSYDQVRSW' A
#
# COMPACT_ATOMS: atom_id res chain seq x y z
N MET A 1 0.81 -25.84 10.78
CA MET A 1 1.93 -24.99 10.31
C MET A 1 1.35 -23.59 10.22
N GLU A 2 1.58 -22.74 11.23
CA GLU A 2 1.09 -21.36 11.19
C GLU A 2 1.87 -20.63 10.10
N LEU A 3 1.20 -20.33 8.98
CA LEU A 3 1.70 -19.37 8.01
C LEU A 3 1.75 -18.02 8.73
N LYS A 4 2.91 -17.67 9.29
CA LYS A 4 3.14 -16.29 9.75
C LYS A 4 2.92 -15.40 8.53
N SER A 5 1.85 -14.61 8.56
CA SER A 5 1.67 -13.52 7.62
C SER A 5 2.86 -12.60 7.77
N GLU A 6 3.68 -12.48 6.72
CA GLU A 6 4.77 -11.51 6.73
C GLU A 6 4.18 -10.11 6.73
N ILE A 7 4.52 -9.36 7.77
CA ILE A 7 4.08 -7.98 7.96
C ILE A 7 5.26 -7.04 7.74
N TYR A 8 5.05 -6.00 6.94
CA TYR A 8 6.07 -5.05 6.53
C TYR A 8 5.83 -3.66 7.10
N THR A 9 6.94 -2.95 7.37
CA THR A 9 6.90 -1.55 7.80
C THR A 9 6.66 -0.63 6.60
N PRO A 10 6.14 0.60 6.82
CA PRO A 10 5.92 1.56 5.73
C PRO A 10 7.20 1.85 4.92
N LYS A 11 8.36 1.90 5.60
CA LYS A 11 9.66 2.12 4.94
C LYS A 11 9.98 1.01 3.95
N ILE A 12 9.88 -0.26 4.37
CA ILE A 12 10.15 -1.41 3.50
C ILE A 12 9.22 -1.43 2.29
N VAL A 13 7.93 -1.14 2.48
CA VAL A 13 6.95 -1.12 1.39
C VAL A 13 7.22 0.03 0.42
N ALA A 14 7.53 1.22 0.92
CA ALA A 14 7.88 2.37 0.10
C ALA A 14 9.10 2.07 -0.78
N ASP A 15 10.16 1.50 -0.19
CA ASP A 15 11.38 1.11 -0.90
C ASP A 15 11.09 0.05 -1.98
N ARG A 16 10.31 -0.99 -1.65
CA ARG A 16 9.92 -2.06 -2.60
C ARG A 16 9.12 -1.54 -3.79
N LEU A 17 8.22 -0.58 -3.54
CA LEU A 17 7.37 -0.01 -4.58
C LEU A 17 8.00 1.20 -5.26
N GLY A 18 9.19 1.64 -4.85
CA GLY A 18 9.81 2.87 -5.38
C GLY A 18 8.95 4.10 -5.16
N LEU A 19 8.28 4.18 -4.00
CA LEU A 19 7.45 5.31 -3.58
C LEU A 19 8.15 6.02 -2.42
N THR A 20 7.80 7.28 -2.18
CA THR A 20 8.16 7.92 -0.90
C THR A 20 7.23 7.42 0.21
N PRO A 21 7.67 7.39 1.48
CA PRO A 21 6.81 7.03 2.61
C PRO A 21 5.55 7.91 2.72
N ASP A 22 5.66 9.19 2.36
CA ASP A 22 4.53 10.12 2.35
C ASP A 22 3.52 9.78 1.26
N LEU A 23 3.98 9.46 0.04
CA LEU A 23 3.09 9.04 -1.05
C LEU A 23 2.41 7.71 -0.70
N LEU A 24 3.15 6.76 -0.13
CA LEU A 24 2.58 5.50 0.37
C LEU A 24 1.47 5.77 1.40
N LYS A 25 1.68 6.70 2.33
CA LYS A 25 0.68 7.09 3.33
C LYS A 25 -0.54 7.74 2.68
N VAL A 26 -0.35 8.64 1.72
CA VAL A 26 -1.44 9.28 0.97
C VAL A 26 -2.27 8.21 0.26
N TRP A 27 -1.64 7.33 -0.52
CA TRP A 27 -2.36 6.26 -1.22
C TRP A 27 -3.05 5.29 -0.27
N SER A 28 -2.40 4.94 0.84
CA SER A 28 -3.01 4.07 1.85
C SER A 28 -4.30 4.65 2.41
N ASN A 29 -4.36 5.98 2.58
CA ASN A 29 -5.56 6.66 3.04
C ASN A 29 -6.58 6.86 1.92
N GLU A 30 -6.15 7.34 0.76
CA GLU A 30 -7.01 7.67 -0.39
C GLU A 30 -7.76 6.44 -0.91
N PHE A 31 -7.06 5.31 -1.00
CA PHE A 31 -7.62 4.06 -1.51
C PHE A 31 -8.01 3.09 -0.39
N ASN A 32 -8.09 3.58 0.85
CA ASN A 32 -8.55 2.82 2.01
C ASN A 32 -7.86 1.44 2.16
N ILE A 33 -6.53 1.40 2.06
CA ILE A 33 -5.76 0.16 2.17
C ILE A 33 -5.85 -0.37 3.60
N GLN A 34 -6.39 -1.57 3.75
CA GLN A 34 -6.65 -2.21 5.04
C GLN A 34 -5.33 -2.69 5.68
N THR A 35 -4.77 -1.87 6.55
CA THR A 35 -3.50 -2.16 7.23
C THR A 35 -3.71 -2.45 8.70
N GLU A 36 -2.95 -3.40 9.22
CA GLU A 36 -2.81 -3.57 10.66
C GLU A 36 -2.00 -2.41 11.26
N ARG A 37 -2.03 -2.30 12.59
CA ARG A 37 -1.20 -1.34 13.32
C ARG A 37 -0.43 -2.05 14.42
N SER A 38 0.83 -1.67 14.59
CA SER A 38 1.60 -2.05 15.78
C SER A 38 1.00 -1.42 17.03
N GLN A 39 1.38 -1.90 18.22
CA GLN A 39 0.99 -1.28 19.49
C GLN A 39 1.29 0.23 19.57
N GLY A 40 2.39 0.69 18.96
CA GLY A 40 2.70 2.12 18.84
C GLY A 40 1.96 2.88 17.73
N GLY A 41 0.91 2.30 17.13
CA GLY A 41 0.06 2.94 16.13
C GLY A 41 0.62 3.01 14.69
N HIS A 42 1.84 2.53 14.45
CA HIS A 42 2.44 2.49 13.12
C HIS A 42 1.79 1.43 12.21
N ARG A 43 1.52 1.79 10.95
CA ARG A 43 0.96 0.87 9.94
C ARG A 43 1.86 -0.35 9.71
N ARG A 44 1.21 -1.45 9.38
CA ARG A 44 1.76 -2.77 9.16
C ARG A 44 1.06 -3.35 7.93
N TYR A 45 1.84 -3.57 6.88
CA TYR A 45 1.33 -3.96 5.57
C TYR A 45 1.51 -5.45 5.37
N SER A 46 0.45 -6.16 4.98
CA SER A 46 0.55 -7.54 4.55
C SER A 46 1.04 -7.63 3.11
N LYS A 47 1.24 -8.85 2.62
CA LYS A 47 1.54 -9.09 1.20
C LYS A 47 0.41 -8.62 0.29
N GLU A 48 -0.83 -8.83 0.68
CA GLU A 48 -2.04 -8.42 -0.05
C GLU A 48 -2.08 -6.90 -0.21
N ASN A 49 -1.78 -6.15 0.86
CA ASN A 49 -1.70 -4.69 0.76
C ASN A 49 -0.62 -4.22 -0.24
N ILE A 50 0.52 -4.91 -0.29
CA ILE A 50 1.61 -4.56 -1.21
C ILE A 50 1.19 -4.80 -2.66
N GLU A 51 0.52 -5.92 -2.94
CA GLU A 51 0.02 -6.21 -4.29
C GLU A 51 -1.08 -5.22 -4.72
N GLU A 52 -1.97 -4.84 -3.81
CA GLU A 52 -2.99 -3.81 -4.08
C GLU A 52 -2.35 -2.45 -4.39
N LEU A 53 -1.39 -2.01 -3.57
CA LEU A 53 -0.63 -0.77 -3.80
C LEU A 53 0.18 -0.80 -5.10
N LYS A 54 0.70 -1.97 -5.48
CA LYS A 54 1.40 -2.17 -6.76
C LYS A 54 0.44 -2.04 -7.94
N ALA A 55 -0.77 -2.61 -7.83
CA ALA A 55 -1.80 -2.47 -8.86
C ALA A 55 -2.27 -1.01 -9.01
N ILE A 56 -2.42 -0.28 -7.90
CA ILE A 56 -2.70 1.16 -7.89
C ILE A 56 -1.58 1.93 -8.57
N LYS A 57 -0.32 1.61 -8.25
CA LYS A 57 0.86 2.22 -8.88
C LYS A 57 0.82 2.07 -10.40
N GLU A 58 0.55 0.87 -10.88
CA GLU A 58 0.49 0.58 -12.31
C GLU A 58 -0.61 1.38 -13.00
N LYS A 59 -1.82 1.44 -12.43
CA LYS A 59 -2.94 2.23 -12.96
C LYS A 59 -2.59 3.71 -13.08
N ILE A 60 -2.01 4.31 -12.04
CA ILE A 60 -1.68 5.74 -12.03
C ILE A 60 -0.49 6.04 -12.95
N GLN A 61 0.60 5.29 -12.82
CA GLN A 61 1.88 5.65 -13.46
C GLN A 61 2.02 5.13 -14.89
N VAL A 62 1.48 3.94 -15.18
CA VAL A 62 1.57 3.32 -16.50
C VAL A 62 0.32 3.63 -17.31
N GLN A 63 -0.86 3.33 -16.75
CA GLN A 63 -2.14 3.48 -17.46
C GLN A 63 -2.69 4.91 -17.44
N LYS A 64 -2.05 5.81 -16.68
CA LYS A 64 -2.41 7.24 -16.55
C LYS A 64 -3.83 7.47 -16.05
N TRP A 65 -4.33 6.59 -15.18
CA TRP A 65 -5.62 6.77 -14.53
C TRP A 65 -5.60 7.94 -13.54
N SER A 66 -6.71 8.66 -13.46
CA SER A 66 -6.97 9.60 -12.36
C SER A 66 -7.28 8.85 -11.06
N TYR A 67 -7.24 9.54 -9.92
CA TYR A 67 -7.60 8.92 -8.64
C TYR A 67 -9.08 8.50 -8.61
N ASP A 68 -9.96 9.24 -9.28
CA ASP A 68 -11.38 8.86 -9.41
C ASP A 68 -11.56 7.53 -10.14
N GLN A 69 -10.79 7.31 -11.21
CA GLN A 69 -10.82 6.04 -11.95
C GLN A 69 -10.29 4.89 -11.09
N VAL A 70 -9.24 5.12 -10.30
CA VAL A 70 -8.71 4.10 -9.37
C VAL A 70 -9.70 3.79 -8.25
N ARG A 71 -10.41 4.79 -7.73
CA ARG A 71 -11.43 4.59 -6.67
C ARG A 71 -12.68 3.86 -7.16
N SER A 72 -12.97 3.93 -8.45
CA SER A 72 -14.17 3.32 -9.07
C SER A 72 -13.90 1.92 -9.64
N TRP A 73 -12.70 1.38 -9.43
CA TRP A 73 -12.28 0.05 -9.87
C TRP A 73 -12.45 -0.98 -8.76
#